data_AF-A0A7K3NJC5-F1
#
_entry.id   AF-A0A7K3NJC5-F1
#
_cell.length_a   1.000
_cell.length_b   1.000
_cell.length_c   1.000
_cell.angle_alpha   90.00
_cell.angle_beta   90.00
_cell.angle_gamma   90.00
#
_symmetry.space_group_name_H-M   'P 1'
#
loop_
_entity.id
_entity.type
_entity.pdbx_description
1 polymer ?
#
loop_
_entity_poly.entity_id
_entity_poly.type
_entity_poly.pdbx_seq_one_letter_code
_entity_poly.pdbx_strand_id
1 'polypeptide(L)'
;MTAKRKPLYTVVIYPDWCKGCGICAAFCPKKVLRIDHQGKARVDREDECINCGFCELHCPDFAIVVRPRNGMGSSFPEPIPGTAATPCAPPGAAASPPSEAAQSPEPKKA
;
A
#
# COMPACT_ATOMS: atom_id res chain seq x y z
N MET A 1 0.65 -17.46 28.78
CA MET A 1 2.05 -17.38 28.30
C MET A 1 2.08 -16.49 27.07
N THR A 2 2.22 -15.17 27.25
CA THR A 2 2.20 -14.23 26.11
C THR A 2 3.63 -13.99 25.65
N ALA A 3 4.00 -14.65 24.54
CA ALA A 3 5.31 -14.44 23.91
C ALA A 3 5.40 -12.98 23.44
N LYS A 4 6.07 -12.13 24.23
CA LYS A 4 6.49 -10.78 23.80
C LYS A 4 7.48 -10.94 22.66
N ARG A 5 6.97 -10.95 21.42
CA ARG A 5 7.82 -10.91 20.22
C ARG A 5 8.54 -9.58 20.20
N LYS A 6 9.85 -9.61 19.95
CA LYS A 6 10.66 -8.40 19.79
C LYS A 6 10.27 -7.69 18.49
N PRO A 7 10.23 -6.34 18.46
CA PRO A 7 9.94 -5.60 17.25
C PRO A 7 11.06 -5.84 16.23
N LEU A 8 10.70 -6.37 15.07
CA LEU A 8 11.64 -6.64 13.98
C LEU A 8 11.98 -5.38 13.18
N TYR A 9 11.07 -4.39 13.18
CA TYR A 9 11.17 -3.18 12.39
C TYR A 9 10.85 -1.95 13.25
N THR A 10 11.48 -0.83 12.93
CA THR A 10 11.21 0.48 13.52
C THR A 10 10.66 1.41 12.44
N VAL A 11 9.61 2.14 12.79
CA VAL A 11 9.00 3.15 11.94
C VAL A 11 9.34 4.51 12.52
N VAL A 12 9.98 5.36 11.72
CA VAL A 12 10.34 6.73 12.06
C VAL A 12 9.41 7.66 11.28
N ILE A 13 8.82 8.64 11.96
CA ILE A 13 7.96 9.65 11.33
C ILE A 13 8.57 11.02 11.61
N TYR A 14 8.74 11.81 10.56
CA TYR A 14 9.22 13.19 10.63
C TYR A 14 8.00 14.12 10.72
N PRO A 15 7.67 14.66 11.92
CA PRO A 15 6.47 15.46 12.13
C PRO A 15 6.51 16.79 11.35
N ASP A 16 7.70 17.31 11.05
CA ASP A 16 7.90 18.52 10.26
C ASP A 16 7.41 18.35 8.81
N TRP A 17 7.54 17.13 8.26
CA TRP A 17 7.16 16.82 6.88
C TRP A 17 5.76 16.20 6.82
N CYS A 18 5.30 15.60 7.91
CA CYS A 18 3.99 14.98 7.98
C CYS A 18 2.87 16.02 7.86
N LYS A 19 2.13 16.01 6.75
CA LYS A 19 0.93 16.85 6.57
C LYS A 19 -0.32 16.34 7.29
N GLY A 20 -0.30 15.10 7.77
CA GLY A 20 -1.41 14.53 8.51
C GLY A 20 -2.54 13.94 7.66
N CYS A 21 -2.22 13.50 6.44
CA CYS A 21 -3.21 13.00 5.48
C CYS A 21 -3.92 11.70 5.89
N GLY A 22 -3.42 10.96 6.89
CA GLY A 22 -4.06 9.72 7.36
C GLY A 22 -3.94 8.51 6.41
N ILE A 23 -3.41 8.69 5.19
CA ILE A 23 -3.29 7.63 4.17
C ILE A 23 -2.49 6.45 4.71
N CYS A 24 -1.39 6.74 5.40
CA CYS A 24 -0.52 5.71 5.99
C CYS A 24 -1.25 4.81 7.01
N ALA A 25 -2.23 5.34 7.76
CA ALA A 25 -3.03 4.56 8.71
C ALA A 25 -4.12 3.75 8.01
N ALA A 26 -4.68 4.27 6.91
CA ALA A 26 -5.72 3.59 6.12
C ALA A 26 -5.20 2.37 5.35
N PHE A 27 -4.02 2.49 4.73
CA PHE A 27 -3.41 1.42 3.94
C PHE A 27 -2.63 0.40 4.76
N CYS A 28 -2.44 0.64 6.06
CA CYS A 28 -1.69 -0.26 6.90
C CYS A 28 -2.53 -1.50 7.26
N PRO A 29 -2.19 -2.72 6.78
CA PRO A 29 -2.97 -3.92 7.05
C PRO A 29 -2.99 -4.29 8.53
N LYS A 30 -1.93 -3.92 9.26
CA LYS A 30 -1.77 -4.14 10.70
C LYS A 30 -2.16 -2.93 11.55
N LYS A 31 -2.55 -1.81 10.92
CA LYS A 31 -2.90 -0.55 11.59
C LYS A 31 -1.87 -0.13 12.64
N VAL A 32 -0.58 -0.21 12.25
CA VAL A 32 0.57 0.13 13.11
C VAL A 32 0.66 1.63 13.41
N LEU A 33 0.07 2.43 12.52
CA LEU A 33 0.10 3.88 12.48
C LEU A 33 -1.27 4.45 12.86
N ARG A 34 -1.28 5.55 13.61
CA ARG A 34 -2.48 6.27 14.02
C ARG A 34 -2.28 7.77 13.81
N ILE A 35 -3.36 8.51 13.65
CA ILE A 35 -3.33 9.97 13.59
C ILE A 35 -3.59 10.52 14.99
N ASP A 36 -2.68 11.39 15.45
CA ASP A 36 -2.80 12.13 16.70
C ASP A 36 -3.88 13.22 16.61
N HIS A 37 -4.25 13.78 17.76
CA HIS A 37 -5.20 14.91 17.85
C HIS A 37 -4.70 16.18 17.14
N GLN A 38 -3.38 16.29 16.90
CA GLN A 38 -2.78 17.37 16.12
C GLN A 38 -2.81 17.11 14.60
N GLY A 39 -3.45 16.03 14.17
CA GLY A 39 -3.49 15.59 12.78
C GLY A 39 -2.20 14.91 12.31
N LYS A 40 -1.16 14.79 13.13
CA LYS A 40 0.12 14.18 12.74
C LYS A 40 0.07 12.66 12.82
N ALA A 41 0.84 11.97 11.97
CA ALA A 41 0.98 10.52 12.05
C ALA A 41 1.89 10.13 13.22
N ARG A 42 1.46 9.12 13.98
CA ARG A 42 2.17 8.52 15.12
C ARG A 42 2.26 7.01 14.96
N VAL A 43 3.32 6.45 15.53
CA VAL A 43 3.49 5.00 15.65
C VAL A 43 2.85 4.56 16.97
N ASP A 44 1.90 3.62 16.90
CA ASP A 44 1.20 3.08 18.08
C ASP A 44 1.76 1.71 18.46
N ARG A 45 2.00 0.84 17.47
CA ARG A 45 2.38 -0.58 17.71
C ARG A 45 3.51 -1.09 16.82
N GLU A 46 4.71 -0.50 16.90
CA GLU A 46 5.82 -0.85 16.00
C GLU A 46 6.14 -2.36 15.92
N ASP A 47 5.83 -3.13 16.95
CA ASP A 47 6.02 -4.58 17.03
C ASP A 47 5.22 -5.41 15.99
N GLU A 48 4.09 -4.88 15.51
CA GLU A 48 3.24 -5.56 14.53
C GLU A 48 3.61 -5.21 13.07
N CYS A 49 4.62 -4.37 12.87
CA CYS A 49 5.08 -3.99 11.53
C CYS A 49 5.68 -5.19 10.79
N ILE A 50 5.18 -5.45 9.58
CA ILE A 50 5.67 -6.52 8.69
C ILE A 50 6.56 -5.98 7.55
N ASN A 51 6.96 -4.71 7.62
CA ASN A 51 7.73 -4.02 6.59
C ASN A 51 7.13 -4.13 5.18
N CYS A 52 5.81 -3.92 5.08
CA CYS A 52 5.12 -3.92 3.79
C CYS A 52 5.49 -2.75 2.87
N GLY A 53 6.11 -1.68 3.39
CA GLY A 53 6.52 -0.50 2.62
C GLY A 53 5.40 0.43 2.14
N PHE A 54 4.12 0.04 2.28
CA PHE A 54 2.99 0.83 1.78
C PHE A 54 2.92 2.25 2.36
N CYS A 55 3.24 2.40 3.65
CA CYS A 55 3.23 3.69 4.33
C CYS A 55 4.27 4.67 3.76
N GLU A 56 5.44 4.19 3.32
CA GLU A 56 6.47 4.99 2.65
C GLU A 56 6.06 5.31 1.21
N LEU A 57 5.57 4.32 0.47
CA LEU A 57 5.23 4.46 -0.95
C LEU A 57 4.04 5.39 -1.21
N HIS A 58 3.07 5.43 -0.30
CA HIS A 58 1.86 6.25 -0.44
C HIS A 58 1.95 7.60 0.31
N CYS A 59 3.06 7.86 1.00
CA CYS A 59 3.23 9.16 1.64
C CYS A 59 3.65 10.20 0.59
N PRO A 60 2.84 11.22 0.30
CA PRO A 60 3.17 12.21 -0.73
C PRO A 60 4.39 13.06 -0.35
N ASP A 61 4.62 13.26 0.96
CA ASP A 61 5.75 14.03 1.48
C ASP A 61 6.93 13.15 1.92
N PHE A 62 6.84 11.82 1.76
CA PHE A 62 7.85 10.85 2.23
C PHE A 62 8.30 11.07 3.69
N ALA A 63 7.36 11.49 4.55
CA ALA A 63 7.63 11.83 5.95
C ALA A 63 7.79 10.60 6.87
N ILE A 64 7.73 9.39 6.33
CA ILE A 64 7.76 8.13 7.08
C ILE A 64 8.94 7.31 6.55
N VAL A 65 9.66 6.63 7.44
CA VAL A 65 10.77 5.74 7.08
C VAL A 65 10.68 4.46 7.91
N VAL A 66 10.71 3.30 7.27
CA VAL A 66 10.76 2.00 7.94
C VAL A 66 12.19 1.45 7.87
N ARG A 67 12.73 1.02 9.01
CA ARG A 67 14.06 0.43 9.13
C ARG A 67 13.98 -0.93 9.81
N PRO A 68 14.64 -1.98 9.28
CA PRO A 68 14.83 -3.22 10.01
C PRO A 68 15.73 -2.98 11.23
N ARG A 69 15.34 -3.48 12.40
CA ARG A 69 16.16 -3.38 13.63
C ARG A 69 17.27 -4.42 13.71
N ASN A 70 17.20 -5.48 12.91
CA ASN A 70 18.16 -6.56 12.95
C ASN A 70 18.28 -7.18 11.55
N GLY A 71 19.49 -7.55 11.13
CA GLY A 71 19.86 -8.02 9.79
C GLY A 71 19.26 -9.37 9.38
N MET A 72 17.93 -9.52 9.47
CA MET A 72 17.14 -10.65 8.99
C MET A 72 15.99 -10.09 8.15
N GLY A 73 16.33 -9.47 7.02
CA GLY A 73 15.37 -9.08 6.01
C GLY A 73 15.25 -10.17 4.93
N SER A 74 14.75 -11.36 5.29
CA SER A 74 14.20 -12.38 4.35
C SER A 74 14.06 -13.77 5.00
N SER A 75 13.21 -13.93 6.00
CA SER A 75 12.36 -15.14 5.96
C SER A 75 11.20 -14.74 5.06
N PHE A 76 11.36 -14.99 3.77
CA PHE A 76 10.23 -15.12 2.85
C PHE A 76 9.24 -16.04 3.57
N PRO A 77 8.09 -15.56 4.10
CA PRO A 77 7.10 -16.49 4.58
C PRO A 77 6.76 -17.35 3.37
N GLU A 78 6.94 -18.67 3.48
CA GLU A 78 6.45 -19.60 2.46
C GLU A 78 5.05 -19.16 2.03
N PRO A 79 4.71 -19.24 0.73
CA PRO A 79 3.41 -18.82 0.25
C PRO A 79 2.35 -19.51 1.09
N ILE A 80 1.62 -18.71 1.88
CA ILE A 80 0.47 -19.19 2.64
C ILE A 80 -0.42 -19.96 1.66
N PRO A 81 -0.67 -21.27 1.85
CA PRO A 81 -1.51 -22.04 0.96
C PRO A 81 -2.93 -21.48 1.04
N GLY A 82 -3.28 -20.62 0.08
CA GLY A 82 -4.57 -19.92 0.06
C GLY A 82 -4.54 -18.49 -0.47
N THR A 83 -3.38 -17.80 -0.52
CA THR A 83 -3.31 -16.52 -1.25
C THR A 83 -2.49 -16.72 -2.51
N ALA A 84 -3.18 -17.11 -3.58
CA ALA A 84 -2.66 -16.88 -4.91
C ALA A 84 -2.21 -15.42 -4.96
N ALA A 85 -0.93 -15.20 -5.24
CA ALA A 85 -0.42 -13.92 -5.69
C ALA A 85 -1.21 -13.56 -6.95
N THR A 86 -2.36 -12.90 -6.80
CA THR A 86 -2.98 -12.21 -7.92
C THR A 86 -2.03 -11.05 -8.19
N PRO A 87 -1.25 -11.10 -9.28
CA PRO A 87 -0.48 -9.93 -9.67
C PRO A 87 -1.47 -8.79 -9.80
N CYS A 88 -1.06 -7.61 -9.38
CA CYS A 88 -1.72 -6.34 -9.62
C CYS A 88 -2.45 -6.36 -10.98
N ALA A 89 -3.74 -6.70 -10.95
CA ALA A 89 -4.59 -6.77 -12.12
C ALA A 89 -5.40 -5.48 -12.09
N PRO A 90 -5.11 -4.51 -12.98
CA PRO A 90 -5.92 -3.31 -13.05
C PRO A 90 -7.35 -3.68 -13.45
N PRO A 91 -8.40 -3.17 -12.79
CA PRO A 91 -9.74 -3.29 -13.31
C PRO A 91 -9.84 -2.42 -14.57
N GLY A 92 -9.89 -3.04 -15.76
CA GLY A 92 -10.41 -2.39 -16.96
C GLY A 92 -9.43 -2.01 -18.07
N ALA A 93 -8.45 -2.86 -18.41
CA ALA A 93 -7.79 -2.78 -19.71
C ALA A 93 -8.40 -3.83 -20.67
N ALA A 94 -9.65 -3.61 -21.07
CA ALA A 94 -10.22 -4.30 -22.22
C ALA A 94 -9.48 -3.80 -23.47
N ALA A 95 -8.63 -4.67 -23.99
CA ALA A 95 -7.91 -4.48 -25.24
C ALA A 95 -8.89 -4.15 -26.37
N SER A 96 -8.65 -3.02 -27.05
CA SER A 96 -9.10 -2.84 -28.43
C SER A 96 -8.43 -3.91 -29.30
N PRO A 97 -9.15 -4.43 -30.30
CA PRO A 97 -8.50 -4.53 -31.61
C PRO A 97 -9.51 -4.06 -32.71
N PRO A 98 -9.15 -4.08 -34.01
CA PRO A 98 -9.01 -2.87 -34.81
C PRO A 98 -10.05 -2.82 -35.96
N SER A 99 -10.10 -1.66 -36.62
CA SER A 99 -10.51 -1.42 -38.01
C SER A 99 -10.86 -2.67 -38.87
N GLU A 100 -12.15 -2.88 -39.20
CA GLU A 100 -12.54 -3.49 -40.48
C GLU A 100 -13.99 -3.14 -40.86
N ALA A 101 -14.25 -3.16 -42.16
CA ALA A 101 -15.34 -2.55 -42.90
C ALA A 101 -16.75 -3.11 -42.64
N ALA A 102 -17.75 -2.24 -42.73
CA ALA A 102 -19.09 -2.50 -43.30
C ALA A 102 -19.85 -1.15 -43.36
N GLN A 103 -19.76 -0.37 -44.44
CA GLN A 103 -20.76 -0.37 -45.53
C GLN A 103 -22.21 -0.50 -45.03
N SER A 104 -23.02 0.57 -45.14
CA SER A 104 -24.26 0.68 -45.94
C SER A 104 -25.03 2.00 -45.60
N PRO A 105 -26.13 2.39 -46.29
CA PRO A 105 -26.22 3.64 -47.04
C PRO A 105 -27.37 4.59 -46.56
N GLU A 106 -27.48 5.73 -47.25
CA GLU A 106 -28.56 6.75 -47.22
C GLU A 106 -28.73 7.59 -45.93
N PRO A 107 -29.00 8.90 -46.11
CA PRO A 107 -30.40 9.27 -45.98
C PRO A 107 -30.89 10.14 -47.13
N LYS A 108 -32.05 9.74 -47.68
CA LYS A 108 -32.98 10.65 -48.36
C LYS A 108 -33.17 11.92 -47.53
N LYS A 109 -32.81 13.06 -48.10
CA LYS A 109 -33.35 14.35 -47.68
C LYS A 109 -33.46 15.28 -48.89
N ALA A 110 -34.70 15.75 -49.10
CA ALA A 110 -35.21 16.73 -50.06
C ALA A 110 -35.47 16.23 -51.49
#